data_AF-A0A373FCI7-F1
#
_entry.id   AF-A0A373FCI7-F1
#
_cell.length_a   1.000
_cell.length_b   1.000
_cell.length_c   1.000
_cell.angle_alpha   90.00
_cell.angle_beta   90.00
_cell.angle_gamma   90.00
#
_symmetry.space_group_name_H-M   'P 1'
#
loop_
_entity.id
_entity.type
_entity.pdbx_description
1 polymer ?
#
loop_
_entity_poly.entity_id
_entity_poly.type
_entity_poly.pdbx_seq_one_letter_code
_entity_poly.pdbx_strand_id
1 'polypeptide(L)'
;MDLQVSALEAQGPLQLPFASPQRWLNFPMYQNDRAHAVDLGALRWRADSLLLSASRYPLHGGESWPKDLYERAWYVYAKRLIDCRNGNDAELSEALLDRDGQVLLERPAKSRPRMSREQRGESSRWLTSSEIGLACLAAAHPQLLNQRRAAAALPPPKLSYLPVSASLQDDVSMLRARVPFRVDGAQLKAVSPQGASAILSSIGQQRAQWQRDLHGPAARLEQADPVWESDEARLALEKALNTSREELKFRALPAGEYQRWEDLRGQRHMPKPPEGLDEAKASAAELIVLRHGSCVTSHAVITEYRWYGWRSPQLLAQRPATADEMAGSAQPVAELCAQLRMRSASLAEESAGPQREPQKKAVTDITQIQSRVEKLLQQEQTPEVKAQILLELRGAAQDMETEQ
;
A
#
# COMPACT_ATOMS: atom_id res chain seq x y z
N MET A 1 21.40 13.92 11.66
CA MET A 1 20.57 13.54 10.51
C MET A 1 20.35 14.83 9.73
N ASP A 2 21.13 15.05 8.68
CA ASP A 2 21.04 16.29 7.91
C ASP A 2 19.66 16.35 7.26
N LEU A 3 18.90 17.40 7.57
CA LEU A 3 17.62 17.67 6.93
C LEU A 3 17.92 17.95 5.46
N GLN A 4 17.71 16.96 4.59
CA GLN A 4 17.79 17.16 3.16
C GLN A 4 16.72 18.18 2.78
N VAL A 5 17.18 19.34 2.31
CA VAL A 5 16.33 20.37 1.72
C VAL A 5 15.52 19.71 0.59
N SER A 6 14.20 19.86 0.62
CA SER A 6 13.37 19.25 -0.42
C SER A 6 13.75 19.79 -1.79
N ALA A 7 13.60 18.99 -2.84
CA ALA A 7 13.88 19.44 -4.22
C ALA A 7 13.06 20.69 -4.60
N LEU A 8 11.88 20.87 -4.00
CA LEU A 8 11.06 22.06 -4.15
C LEU A 8 11.68 23.30 -3.48
N GLU A 9 12.19 23.16 -2.25
CA GLU A 9 12.90 24.24 -1.56
C GLU A 9 14.20 24.63 -2.26
N ALA A 10 14.95 23.64 -2.77
CA ALA A 10 16.19 23.88 -3.50
C ALA A 10 15.98 24.63 -4.83
N GLN A 11 14.86 24.39 -5.50
CA GLN A 11 14.51 25.04 -6.77
C GLN A 11 13.86 26.40 -6.60
N GLY A 12 13.40 26.74 -5.39
CA GLY A 12 12.62 27.93 -5.11
C GLY A 12 11.24 27.93 -5.82
N PRO A 13 10.38 28.90 -5.47
CA PRO A 13 9.06 29.03 -6.09
C PRO A 13 9.17 29.29 -7.60
N LEU A 14 8.12 28.90 -8.35
CA LEU A 14 8.01 29.24 -9.77
C LEU A 14 7.79 30.75 -9.94
N GLN A 15 8.82 31.46 -10.40
CA GLN A 15 8.76 32.89 -10.69
C GLN A 15 8.26 33.13 -12.12
N LEU A 16 6.94 33.11 -12.29
CA LEU A 16 6.27 33.52 -13.53
C LEU A 16 5.24 34.62 -13.24
N PRO A 17 4.96 35.53 -14.19
CA PRO A 17 3.89 36.51 -14.05
C PRO A 17 2.56 35.84 -13.67
N PHE A 18 1.75 36.49 -12.86
CA PHE A 18 0.46 35.91 -12.42
C PHE A 18 -0.46 35.57 -13.60
N ALA A 19 -0.44 36.37 -14.67
CA ALA A 19 -1.20 36.12 -15.89
C ALA A 19 -0.65 34.96 -16.76
N SER A 20 0.54 34.43 -16.46
CA SER A 20 1.14 33.33 -17.23
C SER A 20 0.36 32.03 -17.01
N PRO A 21 -0.17 31.38 -18.07
CA PRO A 21 -0.87 30.10 -17.94
C PRO A 21 0.01 29.00 -17.33
N GLN A 22 1.32 29.02 -17.58
CA GLN A 22 2.27 28.02 -17.09
C GLN A 22 2.46 28.06 -15.57
N ARG A 23 2.05 29.14 -14.91
CA ARG A 23 2.04 29.25 -13.44
C ARG A 23 0.95 28.39 -12.80
N TRP A 24 -0.11 28.09 -13.54
CA TRP A 24 -1.34 27.53 -12.99
C TRP A 24 -1.48 26.05 -13.33
N LEU A 25 -1.81 25.26 -12.33
CA LEU A 25 -2.20 23.87 -12.50
C LEU A 25 -3.73 23.79 -12.36
N ASN A 26 -4.41 23.68 -13.50
CA ASN A 26 -5.86 23.77 -13.57
C ASN A 26 -6.53 22.57 -12.89
N PHE A 27 -7.56 22.86 -12.09
CA PHE A 27 -8.47 21.87 -11.54
C PHE A 27 -9.90 22.29 -11.89
N PRO A 28 -10.37 22.01 -13.12
CA PRO A 28 -11.67 22.48 -13.57
C PRO A 28 -12.77 21.79 -12.76
N MET A 29 -13.56 22.57 -12.01
CA MET A 29 -14.79 22.06 -11.39
C MET A 29 -15.95 21.93 -12.39
N TYR A 30 -15.89 22.69 -13.49
CA TYR A 30 -16.87 22.71 -14.57
C TYR A 30 -16.17 22.62 -15.93
N GLN A 31 -16.87 22.14 -16.97
CA GLN A 31 -16.28 21.88 -18.31
C GLN A 31 -15.55 23.09 -18.95
N ASN A 32 -15.86 24.32 -18.52
CA ASN A 32 -15.24 25.56 -19.04
C ASN A 32 -14.53 26.39 -17.96
N ASP A 33 -14.33 25.84 -16.76
CA ASP A 33 -13.65 26.55 -15.67
C ASP A 33 -12.14 26.57 -15.90
N ARG A 34 -11.60 27.78 -16.09
CA ARG A 34 -10.16 28.04 -16.15
C ARG A 34 -9.66 28.90 -14.99
N ALA A 35 -10.58 29.34 -14.14
CA ALA A 35 -10.32 30.18 -13.00
C ALA A 35 -9.90 29.34 -11.80
N HIS A 36 -10.42 28.12 -11.63
CA HIS A 36 -10.00 27.23 -10.55
C HIS A 36 -8.66 26.54 -10.86
N ALA A 37 -7.61 26.96 -10.15
CA ALA A 37 -6.27 26.42 -10.35
C ALA A 37 -5.38 26.58 -9.11
N VAL A 38 -4.43 25.66 -8.97
CA VAL A 38 -3.35 25.72 -7.98
C VAL A 38 -2.22 26.61 -8.50
N ASP A 39 -1.72 27.51 -7.64
CA ASP A 39 -0.55 28.35 -7.93
C ASP A 39 0.75 27.56 -7.70
N LEU A 40 1.41 27.16 -8.78
CA LEU A 40 2.71 26.47 -8.71
C LEU A 40 3.81 27.36 -8.12
N GLY A 41 3.66 28.69 -8.19
CA GLY A 41 4.56 29.65 -7.57
C GLY A 41 4.40 29.79 -6.06
N ALA A 42 3.30 29.29 -5.49
CA ALA A 42 3.04 29.35 -4.05
C ALA A 42 3.41 28.06 -3.30
N LEU A 43 3.68 26.97 -4.02
CA LEU A 43 4.00 25.67 -3.41
C LEU A 43 5.35 25.71 -2.69
N ARG A 44 5.33 25.44 -1.38
CA ARG A 44 6.54 25.38 -0.56
C ARG A 44 6.38 24.43 0.61
N TRP A 45 7.28 23.45 0.73
CA TRP A 45 7.39 22.64 1.95
C TRP A 45 7.91 23.49 3.10
N ARG A 46 7.35 23.28 4.28
CA ARG A 46 7.83 23.83 5.55
C ARG A 46 8.64 22.77 6.30
N ALA A 47 9.41 23.22 7.29
CA ALA A 47 10.18 22.34 8.17
C ALA A 47 9.33 21.33 8.96
N ASP A 48 8.04 21.60 9.14
CA ASP A 48 7.07 20.73 9.84
C ASP A 48 6.34 19.75 8.89
N SER A 49 6.80 19.58 7.65
CA SER A 49 6.17 18.76 6.61
C SER A 49 4.81 19.26 6.13
N LEU A 50 4.37 20.45 6.52
CA LEU A 50 3.18 21.06 5.93
C LEU A 50 3.53 21.73 4.61
N LEU A 51 2.65 21.56 3.62
CA LEU A 51 2.76 22.23 2.34
C LEU A 51 2.04 23.58 2.42
N LEU A 52 2.78 24.66 2.27
CA LEU A 52 2.19 25.95 1.93
C LEU A 52 1.74 25.89 0.47
N SER A 53 0.48 26.23 0.23
CA SER A 53 -0.13 26.23 -1.09
C SER A 53 -1.06 27.43 -1.22
N ALA A 54 -1.39 27.78 -2.45
CA ALA A 54 -2.45 28.72 -2.74
C ALA A 54 -3.16 28.35 -4.03
N SER A 55 -4.43 28.71 -4.09
CA SER A 55 -5.27 28.43 -5.24
C SER A 55 -6.15 29.63 -5.53
N ARG A 56 -6.44 29.83 -6.81
CA ARG A 56 -7.44 30.80 -7.25
C ARG A 56 -8.74 30.08 -7.59
N TYR A 57 -9.84 30.80 -7.40
CA TYR A 57 -11.20 30.37 -7.69
C TYR A 57 -11.91 31.43 -8.53
N PRO A 58 -12.89 31.02 -9.37
CA PRO A 58 -13.82 31.99 -9.94
C PRO A 58 -14.54 32.74 -8.81
N LEU A 59 -14.78 34.03 -9.03
CA LEU A 59 -15.60 34.82 -8.12
C LEU A 59 -17.06 34.34 -8.19
N HIS A 60 -17.63 33.97 -7.04
CA HIS A 60 -19.05 33.60 -6.96
C HIS A 60 -19.88 34.71 -6.31
N GLY A 61 -21.07 34.96 -6.85
CA GLY A 61 -22.05 35.85 -6.21
C GLY A 61 -22.50 35.27 -4.87
N GLY A 62 -22.48 36.08 -3.80
CA GLY A 62 -22.94 35.69 -2.47
C GLY A 62 -21.85 35.60 -1.38
N GLU A 63 -20.59 35.81 -1.74
CA GLU A 63 -19.51 35.92 -0.75
C GLU A 63 -19.60 37.24 0.04
N SER A 64 -19.06 37.27 1.27
CA SER A 64 -19.12 38.44 2.14
C SER A 64 -18.02 39.47 1.82
N TRP A 65 -17.89 39.86 0.55
CA TRP A 65 -16.96 40.91 0.11
C TRP A 65 -17.67 42.26 -0.05
N PRO A 66 -16.96 43.40 0.08
CA PRO A 66 -17.51 44.71 -0.24
C PRO A 66 -18.02 44.78 -1.69
N LYS A 67 -19.23 45.33 -1.88
CA LYS A 67 -19.91 45.35 -3.18
C LYS A 67 -19.12 46.08 -4.27
N ASP A 68 -18.44 47.17 -3.90
CA ASP A 68 -17.63 48.00 -4.79
C ASP A 68 -16.38 47.29 -5.33
N LEU A 69 -15.97 46.17 -4.73
CA LEU A 69 -14.85 45.36 -5.21
C LEU A 69 -15.26 44.35 -6.28
N TYR A 70 -16.54 43.96 -6.35
CA TYR A 70 -16.99 42.93 -7.30
C TYR A 70 -16.80 43.33 -8.77
N GLU A 71 -16.86 44.61 -9.08
CA GLU A 71 -16.68 45.11 -10.45
C GLU A 71 -15.22 45.08 -10.92
N ARG A 72 -14.27 45.04 -9.97
CA ARG A 72 -12.83 45.05 -10.23
C ARG A 72 -12.18 43.68 -10.03
N ALA A 73 -12.75 42.87 -9.14
CA ALA A 73 -12.23 41.56 -8.81
C ALA A 73 -12.46 40.55 -9.94
N TRP A 74 -11.48 39.69 -10.17
CA TRP A 74 -11.54 38.57 -11.10
C TRP A 74 -11.47 37.22 -10.39
N TYR A 75 -10.69 37.14 -9.32
CA TYR A 75 -10.42 35.88 -8.62
C TYR A 75 -10.52 36.03 -7.12
N VAL A 76 -10.95 34.95 -6.46
CA VAL A 76 -10.69 34.73 -5.03
C VAL A 76 -9.44 33.88 -4.91
N TYR A 77 -8.48 34.32 -4.10
CA TYR A 77 -7.20 33.65 -3.90
C TYR A 77 -7.06 33.21 -2.46
N ALA A 78 -6.98 31.90 -2.24
CA ALA A 78 -6.93 31.33 -0.89
C ALA A 78 -5.56 30.70 -0.63
N LYS A 79 -4.86 31.21 0.39
CA LYS A 79 -3.60 30.64 0.90
C LYS A 79 -3.92 29.60 1.98
N ARG A 80 -3.19 28.48 2.00
CA ARG A 80 -3.45 27.36 2.93
C ARG A 80 -2.20 26.61 3.33
N LEU A 81 -2.30 25.92 4.46
CA LEU A 81 -1.39 24.84 4.86
C LEU A 81 -2.09 23.50 4.63
N ILE A 82 -1.36 22.53 4.08
CA ILE A 82 -1.87 21.20 3.77
C ILE A 82 -0.97 20.16 4.46
N ASP A 83 -1.57 19.24 5.20
CA ASP A 83 -0.95 17.97 5.57
C ASP A 83 -1.21 16.96 4.43
N CYS A 84 -0.20 16.76 3.58
CA CYS A 84 -0.33 15.91 2.40
C CYS A 84 -0.45 14.41 2.72
N ARG A 85 -0.32 13.99 3.98
CA ARG A 85 -0.49 12.58 4.39
C ARG A 85 -1.97 12.20 4.51
N ASN A 86 -2.76 13.04 5.15
CA ASN A 86 -4.18 12.78 5.43
C ASN A 86 -5.13 13.72 4.66
N GLY A 87 -4.57 14.70 3.93
CA GLY A 87 -5.31 15.67 3.13
C GLY A 87 -6.07 16.70 3.96
N ASN A 88 -5.71 16.86 5.24
CA ASN A 88 -6.20 17.95 6.07
C ASN A 88 -5.57 19.26 5.61
N ASP A 89 -6.36 20.32 5.61
CA ASP A 89 -5.91 21.64 5.22
C ASP A 89 -6.49 22.72 6.13
N ALA A 90 -5.71 23.79 6.32
CA ALA A 90 -6.11 24.98 7.04
C ALA A 90 -5.89 26.20 6.14
N GLU A 91 -6.98 26.88 5.79
CA GLU A 91 -6.91 28.16 5.09
C GLU A 91 -6.33 29.22 6.04
N LEU A 92 -5.38 30.00 5.52
CA LEU A 92 -4.69 31.06 6.26
C LEU A 92 -5.31 32.41 5.96
N SER A 93 -5.50 32.71 4.68
CA SER A 93 -6.06 33.97 4.21
C SER A 93 -6.79 33.79 2.88
N GLU A 94 -7.71 34.72 2.63
CA GLU A 94 -8.39 34.90 1.36
C GLU A 94 -8.11 36.32 0.85
N ALA A 95 -7.83 36.46 -0.43
CA ALA A 95 -7.65 37.73 -1.09
C ALA A 95 -8.55 37.84 -2.33
N LEU A 96 -9.11 39.01 -2.57
CA LEU A 96 -9.66 39.37 -3.87
C LEU A 96 -8.54 39.91 -4.75
N LEU A 97 -8.41 39.33 -5.94
CA LEU A 97 -7.43 39.74 -6.93
C LEU A 97 -8.09 40.34 -8.15
N ASP A 98 -7.43 41.31 -8.77
CA ASP A 98 -7.78 41.76 -10.11
C ASP A 98 -7.31 40.77 -11.19
N ARG A 99 -7.49 41.15 -12.47
CA ARG A 99 -7.13 40.30 -13.61
C ARG A 99 -5.63 39.98 -13.69
N ASP A 100 -4.79 40.91 -13.25
CA ASP A 100 -3.34 40.81 -13.31
C ASP A 100 -2.73 40.21 -12.03
N GLY A 101 -3.57 39.88 -11.04
CA GLY A 101 -3.18 39.26 -9.78
C GLY A 101 -2.85 40.25 -8.67
N GLN A 102 -3.16 41.54 -8.84
CA GLN A 102 -2.98 42.52 -7.77
C GLN A 102 -4.03 42.31 -6.68
N VAL A 103 -3.58 42.39 -5.42
CA VAL A 103 -4.45 42.25 -4.26
C VAL A 103 -5.30 43.51 -4.11
N LEU A 104 -6.61 43.36 -4.24
CA LEU A 104 -7.59 44.43 -3.98
C LEU A 104 -7.94 44.51 -2.49
N LEU A 105 -8.06 43.35 -1.84
CA LEU A 105 -8.32 43.22 -0.42
C LEU A 105 -7.88 41.83 0.04
N GLU A 106 -7.23 41.72 1.20
CA GLU A 106 -6.91 40.44 1.85
C GLU A 106 -7.49 40.41 3.26
N ARG A 107 -7.97 39.23 3.68
CA ARG A 107 -8.48 38.99 5.03
C ARG A 107 -8.00 37.63 5.55
N PRO A 108 -7.91 37.44 6.87
CA PRO A 108 -7.75 36.11 7.45
C PRO A 108 -8.88 35.19 7.01
N ALA A 109 -8.56 33.92 6.77
CA ALA A 109 -9.58 32.93 6.46
C ALA A 109 -10.51 32.76 7.67
N LYS A 110 -11.81 32.61 7.41
CA LYS A 110 -12.76 32.28 8.47
C LYS A 110 -12.46 30.86 8.93
N SER A 111 -12.14 30.67 10.21
CA SER A 111 -11.99 29.34 10.77
C SER A 111 -13.28 28.54 10.55
N ARG A 112 -13.21 27.51 9.73
CA ARG A 112 -14.29 26.56 9.51
C ARG A 112 -13.82 25.22 10.05
N PRO A 113 -14.50 24.62 11.04
CA PRO A 113 -14.17 23.26 11.45
C PRO A 113 -14.39 22.35 10.23
N ARG A 114 -13.31 21.79 9.70
CA ARG A 114 -13.35 20.74 8.67
C ARG A 114 -13.11 19.42 9.38
N MET A 115 -14.03 18.46 9.21
CA MET A 115 -13.75 17.07 9.56
C MET A 115 -12.59 16.58 8.69
N SER A 116 -11.72 15.77 9.29
CA SER A 116 -10.62 15.19 8.54
C SER A 116 -11.16 14.36 7.37
N ARG A 117 -10.41 14.29 6.27
CA ARG A 117 -10.84 13.46 5.13
C ARG A 117 -10.89 11.97 5.47
N GLU A 118 -10.05 11.58 6.43
CA GLU A 118 -10.04 10.25 7.03
C GLU A 118 -11.34 9.95 7.78
N GLN A 119 -11.85 10.90 8.57
CA GLN A 119 -13.18 10.81 9.20
C GLN A 119 -14.34 10.72 8.18
N ARG A 120 -14.12 11.19 6.95
CA ARG A 120 -15.08 11.08 5.84
C ARG A 120 -14.95 9.78 5.04
N GLY A 121 -14.00 8.90 5.36
CA GLY A 121 -13.75 7.67 4.61
C GLY A 121 -13.14 7.89 3.22
N GLU A 122 -12.53 9.05 2.96
CA GLU A 122 -11.97 9.44 1.66
C GLU A 122 -10.47 9.11 1.51
N SER A 123 -9.88 8.31 2.41
CA SER A 123 -8.45 8.31 2.75
C SER A 123 -7.45 8.14 1.59
N SER A 124 -7.83 7.57 0.45
CA SER A 124 -6.96 7.43 -0.73
C SER A 124 -7.42 8.17 -1.99
N ARG A 125 -8.71 8.47 -2.13
CA ARG A 125 -9.25 9.08 -3.36
C ARG A 125 -8.97 10.58 -3.45
N TRP A 126 -8.84 11.25 -2.31
CA TRP A 126 -8.69 12.70 -2.26
C TRP A 126 -7.45 13.21 -3.02
N LEU A 127 -6.36 12.42 -3.07
CA LEU A 127 -5.15 12.77 -3.82
C LEU A 127 -5.44 12.93 -5.31
N THR A 128 -6.36 12.14 -5.87
CA THR A 128 -6.70 12.20 -7.29
C THR A 128 -7.94 13.04 -7.57
N SER A 129 -8.84 13.23 -6.60
CA SER A 129 -10.15 13.86 -6.81
C SER A 129 -10.30 15.27 -6.22
N SER A 130 -9.24 15.86 -5.66
CA SER A 130 -9.31 17.19 -5.06
C SER A 130 -8.17 18.10 -5.48
N GLU A 131 -8.45 19.41 -5.46
CA GLU A 131 -7.45 20.46 -5.71
C GLU A 131 -6.34 20.46 -4.63
N ILE A 132 -6.68 20.14 -3.37
CA ILE A 132 -5.70 19.89 -2.29
C ILE A 132 -4.76 18.73 -2.66
N GLY A 133 -5.30 17.62 -3.15
CA GLY A 133 -4.53 16.48 -3.63
C GLY A 133 -3.61 16.85 -4.79
N LEU A 134 -4.12 17.65 -5.72
CA LEU A 134 -3.35 18.13 -6.87
C LEU A 134 -2.18 19.03 -6.45
N ALA A 135 -2.35 19.89 -5.45
CA ALA A 135 -1.27 20.69 -4.89
C ALA A 135 -0.16 19.82 -4.28
N CYS A 136 -0.53 18.79 -3.51
CA CYS A 136 0.42 17.82 -2.97
C CYS A 136 1.19 17.07 -4.06
N LEU A 137 0.48 16.57 -5.09
CA LEU A 137 1.11 15.88 -6.21
C LEU A 137 2.07 16.78 -6.99
N ALA A 138 1.71 18.04 -7.20
CA ALA A 138 2.57 19.02 -7.86
C ALA A 138 3.84 19.31 -7.03
N ALA A 139 3.71 19.47 -5.71
CA ALA A 139 4.83 19.65 -4.80
C ALA A 139 5.76 18.42 -4.75
N ALA A 140 5.20 17.22 -4.96
CA ALA A 140 5.91 15.95 -5.07
C ALA A 140 6.64 15.75 -6.42
N HIS A 141 6.46 16.66 -7.39
CA HIS A 141 6.98 16.52 -8.74
C HIS A 141 7.83 17.74 -9.13
N PRO A 142 9.05 17.88 -8.60
CA PRO A 142 9.89 19.06 -8.85
C PRO A 142 10.22 19.27 -10.34
N GLN A 143 10.25 18.21 -11.14
CA GLN A 143 10.46 18.32 -12.60
C GLN A 143 9.34 19.11 -13.29
N LEU A 144 8.14 19.19 -12.68
CA LEU A 144 7.02 19.97 -13.20
C LEU A 144 7.39 21.45 -13.27
N LEU A 145 7.98 22.00 -12.20
CA LEU A 145 8.37 23.41 -12.16
C LEU A 145 9.41 23.73 -13.24
N ASN A 146 10.38 22.83 -13.44
CA ASN A 146 11.39 22.99 -14.50
C ASN A 146 10.76 22.92 -15.90
N GLN A 147 9.84 21.99 -16.13
CA GLN A 147 9.08 21.90 -17.38
C GLN A 147 8.28 23.18 -17.64
N ARG A 148 7.64 23.75 -16.60
CA ARG A 148 6.90 25.01 -16.72
C ARG A 148 7.79 26.21 -17.01
N ARG A 149 8.97 26.32 -16.36
CA ARG A 149 9.97 27.35 -16.66
C ARG A 149 10.42 27.26 -18.12
N ALA A 150 10.77 26.06 -18.58
CA ALA A 150 11.20 25.83 -19.95
C ALA A 150 10.08 26.16 -20.96
N ALA A 151 8.84 25.74 -20.68
CA ALA A 151 7.70 26.03 -21.54
C ALA A 151 7.37 27.54 -21.61
N ALA A 152 7.52 28.28 -20.50
CA ALA A 152 7.29 29.71 -20.46
C ALA A 152 8.36 30.54 -21.19
N ALA A 153 9.57 29.98 -21.39
CA ALA A 153 10.63 30.63 -22.16
C ALA A 153 10.42 30.53 -23.69
N LEU A 154 9.49 29.68 -24.14
CA LEU A 154 9.16 29.56 -25.55
C LEU A 154 8.15 30.65 -25.97
N PRO A 155 8.30 31.26 -27.16
CA PRO A 155 7.32 32.21 -27.65
C PRO A 155 5.96 31.52 -27.81
N PRO A 156 4.85 32.18 -27.42
CA PRO A 156 3.52 31.60 -27.58
C PRO A 156 3.26 31.32 -29.07
N PRO A 157 2.73 30.13 -29.43
CA PRO A 157 2.46 29.80 -30.82
C PRO A 157 1.47 30.81 -31.43
N LYS A 158 1.76 31.28 -32.66
CA LYS A 158 0.98 32.33 -33.36
C LYS A 158 -0.48 31.93 -33.64
N LEU A 159 -0.77 30.63 -33.67
CA LEU A 159 -2.10 30.04 -33.80
C LEU A 159 -2.15 28.81 -32.87
N SER A 160 -2.83 28.89 -31.72
CA SER A 160 -3.08 27.69 -30.90
C SER A 160 -4.54 27.27 -31.00
N TYR A 161 -4.83 26.33 -31.90
CA TYR A 161 -6.11 25.62 -31.92
C TYR A 161 -6.11 24.39 -30.98
N LEU A 162 -4.93 23.97 -30.50
CA LEU A 162 -4.80 23.10 -29.34
C LEU A 162 -4.71 24.01 -28.11
N PRO A 163 -5.78 24.13 -27.32
CA PRO A 163 -5.78 25.08 -26.22
C PRO A 163 -4.78 24.59 -25.19
N VAL A 164 -4.03 25.50 -24.61
CA VAL A 164 -3.18 25.30 -23.44
C VAL A 164 -3.85 24.39 -22.37
N SER A 165 -5.17 24.31 -22.31
CA SER A 165 -5.90 23.36 -21.46
C SER A 165 -5.61 21.87 -21.71
N ALA A 166 -5.28 21.43 -22.93
CA ALA A 166 -4.95 20.03 -23.21
C ALA A 166 -3.62 19.64 -22.56
N SER A 167 -2.56 20.45 -22.75
CA SER A 167 -1.29 20.20 -22.07
C SER A 167 -1.43 20.32 -20.54
N LEU A 168 -2.21 21.29 -20.05
CA LEU A 168 -2.49 21.40 -18.61
C LEU A 168 -3.28 20.18 -18.05
N GLN A 169 -4.09 19.49 -18.86
CA GLN A 169 -4.76 18.24 -18.47
C GLN A 169 -3.81 17.04 -18.47
N ASP A 170 -2.82 17.02 -19.37
CA ASP A 170 -1.78 15.99 -19.39
C ASP A 170 -0.95 16.03 -18.11
N ASP A 171 -0.62 17.23 -17.60
CA ASP A 171 0.03 17.40 -16.30
C ASP A 171 -0.75 16.73 -15.16
N VAL A 172 -2.06 16.97 -15.07
CA VAL A 172 -2.91 16.38 -14.03
C VAL A 172 -2.92 14.85 -14.14
N SER A 173 -3.02 14.33 -15.36
CA SER A 173 -3.02 12.89 -15.62
C SER A 173 -1.69 12.24 -15.26
N MET A 174 -0.58 12.88 -15.63
CA MET A 174 0.79 12.46 -15.30
C MET A 174 1.00 12.46 -13.78
N LEU A 175 0.58 13.52 -13.08
CA LEU A 175 0.69 13.61 -11.62
C LEU A 175 -0.11 12.49 -10.92
N ARG A 176 -1.36 12.25 -11.36
CA ARG A 176 -2.21 11.18 -10.81
C ARG A 176 -1.64 9.78 -11.03
N ALA A 177 -0.94 9.54 -12.14
CA ALA A 177 -0.32 8.25 -12.42
C ALA A 177 0.79 7.86 -11.43
N ARG A 178 1.31 8.83 -10.64
CA ARG A 178 2.34 8.61 -9.60
C ARG A 178 1.78 8.25 -8.23
N VAL A 179 0.47 8.38 -8.03
CA VAL A 179 -0.19 8.00 -6.76
C VAL A 179 0.04 6.53 -6.42
N PRO A 180 -0.17 5.54 -7.31
CA PRO A 180 0.17 4.16 -6.98
C PRO A 180 1.69 3.98 -6.90
N PHE A 181 2.17 3.38 -5.81
CA PHE A 181 3.56 2.93 -5.71
C PHE A 181 3.84 1.90 -6.82
N ARG A 182 4.98 2.08 -7.50
CA ARG A 182 5.47 1.14 -8.51
C ARG A 182 6.94 0.85 -8.23
N VAL A 183 7.27 -0.44 -8.27
CA VAL A 183 8.64 -0.91 -8.12
C VAL A 183 9.43 -0.62 -9.41
N ASP A 184 10.61 -0.02 -9.26
CA ASP A 184 11.56 0.16 -10.36
C ASP A 184 12.38 -1.13 -10.56
N GLY A 185 11.97 -1.92 -11.54
CA GLY A 185 12.64 -3.18 -11.87
C GLY A 185 14.08 -3.01 -12.37
N ALA A 186 14.45 -1.86 -12.95
CA ALA A 186 15.82 -1.61 -13.36
C ALA A 186 16.74 -1.41 -12.15
N GLN A 187 16.26 -0.70 -11.12
CA GLN A 187 16.96 -0.59 -9.84
C GLN A 187 17.05 -1.93 -9.11
N LEU A 188 15.99 -2.75 -9.13
CA LEU A 188 16.04 -4.08 -8.51
C LEU A 188 17.12 -4.95 -9.16
N LYS A 189 17.25 -4.94 -10.48
CA LYS A 189 18.29 -5.69 -11.20
C LYS A 189 19.69 -5.31 -10.75
N ALA A 190 19.94 -4.04 -10.45
CA ALA A 190 21.24 -3.56 -9.97
C ALA A 190 21.62 -4.13 -8.58
N VAL A 191 20.66 -4.44 -7.72
CA VAL A 191 20.89 -5.01 -6.37
C VAL A 191 20.68 -6.53 -6.31
N SER A 192 20.12 -7.14 -7.36
CA SER A 192 19.71 -8.56 -7.37
C SER A 192 20.79 -9.60 -7.09
N PRO A 193 22.08 -9.40 -7.40
CA PRO A 193 23.14 -10.35 -7.01
C PRO A 193 23.25 -10.60 -5.50
N GLN A 194 22.62 -9.75 -4.67
CA GLN A 194 22.70 -9.78 -3.21
C GLN A 194 21.58 -10.61 -2.55
N GLY A 195 20.70 -11.24 -3.34
CA GLY A 195 19.64 -12.13 -2.85
C GLY A 195 18.33 -11.44 -2.47
N ALA A 196 17.35 -12.22 -2.00
CA ALA A 196 15.97 -11.78 -1.80
C ALA A 196 15.79 -10.66 -0.76
N SER A 197 16.43 -10.77 0.41
CA SER A 197 16.33 -9.72 1.45
C SER A 197 16.90 -8.39 0.98
N ALA A 198 17.96 -8.39 0.15
CA ALA A 198 18.50 -7.16 -0.44
C ALA A 198 17.52 -6.53 -1.45
N ILE A 199 16.88 -7.35 -2.30
CA ILE A 199 15.82 -6.89 -3.22
C ILE A 199 14.65 -6.31 -2.41
N LEU A 200 14.16 -7.02 -1.38
CA LEU A 200 13.06 -6.54 -0.54
C LEU A 200 13.43 -5.24 0.19
N SER A 201 14.64 -5.14 0.72
CA SER A 201 15.16 -3.91 1.33
C SER A 201 15.18 -2.75 0.33
N SER A 202 15.62 -2.98 -0.91
CA SER A 202 15.57 -1.98 -1.99
C SER A 202 14.13 -1.55 -2.31
N ILE A 203 13.17 -2.48 -2.36
CA ILE A 203 11.75 -2.13 -2.51
C ILE A 203 11.28 -1.25 -1.35
N GLY A 204 11.68 -1.59 -0.11
CA GLY A 204 11.40 -0.77 1.07
C GLY A 204 11.94 0.65 0.96
N GLN A 205 13.18 0.80 0.47
CA GLN A 205 13.81 2.11 0.22
C GLN A 205 13.07 2.90 -0.88
N GLN A 206 12.71 2.24 -1.99
CA GLN A 206 11.92 2.86 -3.06
C GLN A 206 10.55 3.33 -2.56
N ARG A 207 9.86 2.52 -1.75
CA ARG A 207 8.57 2.88 -1.15
C ARG A 207 8.71 4.05 -0.18
N ALA A 208 9.74 4.03 0.65
CA ALA A 208 10.05 5.11 1.56
C ALA A 208 10.34 6.43 0.82
N GLN A 209 11.08 6.36 -0.28
CA GLN A 209 11.31 7.53 -1.13
C GLN A 209 10.01 8.02 -1.77
N TRP A 210 9.20 7.11 -2.33
CA TRP A 210 7.90 7.44 -2.91
C TRP A 210 6.97 8.13 -1.88
N GLN A 211 6.94 7.66 -0.62
CA GLN A 211 6.17 8.31 0.45
C GLN A 211 6.70 9.71 0.78
N ARG A 212 8.02 9.90 0.87
CA ARG A 212 8.62 11.22 1.09
C ARG A 212 8.34 12.17 -0.06
N ASP A 213 8.41 11.68 -1.29
CA ASP A 213 8.08 12.47 -2.46
C ASP A 213 6.62 12.94 -2.37
N LEU A 214 5.69 12.03 -2.07
CA LEU A 214 4.25 12.30 -2.06
C LEU A 214 3.77 13.16 -0.87
N HIS A 215 4.34 12.95 0.32
CA HIS A 215 3.84 13.52 1.57
C HIS A 215 4.77 14.58 2.18
N GLY A 216 5.93 14.82 1.58
CA GLY A 216 6.89 15.83 2.00
C GLY A 216 8.19 15.26 2.61
N PRO A 217 9.24 16.09 2.69
CA PRO A 217 10.60 15.65 3.01
C PRO A 217 10.76 15.03 4.40
N ALA A 218 9.97 15.49 5.38
CA ALA A 218 9.96 14.97 6.74
C ALA A 218 8.71 14.11 7.03
N ALA A 219 8.07 13.57 5.99
CA ALA A 219 7.04 12.55 6.15
C ALA A 219 7.65 11.37 6.92
N ARG A 220 7.06 11.05 8.09
CA ARG A 220 7.44 9.84 8.83
C ARG A 220 7.12 8.65 7.94
N LEU A 221 8.12 7.82 7.68
CA LEU A 221 7.92 6.55 7.04
C LEU A 221 6.99 5.74 7.94
N GLU A 222 5.84 5.34 7.41
CA GLU A 222 5.02 4.32 8.05
C GLU A 222 5.85 3.04 8.05
N GLN A 223 6.59 2.82 9.13
CA GLN A 223 7.15 1.51 9.40
C GLN A 223 5.96 0.64 9.75
N ALA A 224 5.64 -0.29 8.85
CA ALA A 224 4.66 -1.31 9.17
C ALA A 224 5.17 -2.09 10.39
N ASP A 225 4.33 -2.23 11.40
CA ASP A 225 4.67 -3.03 12.57
C ASP A 225 5.05 -4.46 12.13
N PRO A 226 6.08 -5.04 12.74
CA PRO A 226 6.46 -6.41 12.48
C PRO A 226 5.27 -7.32 12.79
N VAL A 227 5.07 -8.34 11.94
CA VAL A 227 3.91 -9.25 12.07
C VAL A 227 4.01 -10.10 13.34
N TRP A 228 5.22 -10.39 13.79
CA TRP A 228 5.54 -11.08 15.03
C TRP A 228 6.78 -10.43 15.65
N GLU A 229 6.73 -10.21 16.95
CA GLU A 229 7.79 -9.51 17.70
C GLU A 229 8.74 -10.47 18.42
N SER A 230 8.28 -11.69 18.74
CA SER A 230 9.07 -12.70 19.45
C SER A 230 9.24 -13.99 18.64
N ASP A 231 10.28 -14.76 18.97
CA ASP A 231 10.48 -16.09 18.41
C ASP A 231 9.34 -17.05 18.76
N GLU A 232 8.71 -16.88 19.92
CA GLU A 232 7.57 -17.67 20.36
C GLU A 232 6.35 -17.43 19.47
N ALA A 233 6.02 -16.16 19.21
CA ALA A 233 4.94 -15.79 18.30
C ALA A 233 5.21 -16.29 16.87
N ARG A 234 6.47 -16.19 16.42
CA ARG A 234 6.93 -16.70 15.13
C ARG A 234 6.70 -18.20 15.00
N LEU A 235 7.15 -18.99 15.97
CA LEU A 235 7.00 -20.46 15.98
C LEU A 235 5.53 -20.88 16.12
N ALA A 236 4.74 -20.17 16.94
CA ALA A 236 3.31 -20.42 17.07
C ALA A 236 2.57 -20.21 15.73
N LEU A 237 2.90 -19.13 15.01
CA LEU A 237 2.33 -18.86 13.69
C LEU A 237 2.75 -19.92 12.65
N GLU A 238 4.03 -20.31 12.61
CA GLU A 238 4.51 -21.39 11.75
C GLU A 238 3.75 -22.69 12.02
N LYS A 239 3.63 -23.08 13.29
CA LYS A 239 2.90 -24.28 13.70
C LYS A 239 1.43 -24.20 13.25
N ALA A 240 0.76 -23.07 13.51
CA ALA A 240 -0.64 -22.88 13.15
C ALA A 240 -0.89 -22.99 11.65
N LEU A 241 -0.03 -22.41 10.81
CA LEU A 241 -0.18 -22.41 9.35
C LEU A 241 0.22 -23.75 8.70
N ASN A 242 1.12 -24.51 9.32
CA ASN A 242 1.63 -25.78 8.78
C ASN A 242 0.85 -27.02 9.23
N THR A 243 -0.23 -26.87 10.00
CA THR A 243 -1.02 -27.99 10.57
C THR A 243 -1.61 -28.96 9.54
N SER A 244 -1.82 -28.54 8.29
CA SER A 244 -2.55 -29.33 7.27
C SER A 244 -1.78 -29.61 5.97
N ARG A 245 -0.54 -29.11 5.82
CA ARG A 245 0.19 -29.18 4.53
C ARG A 245 1.66 -29.55 4.74
N GLU A 246 1.99 -30.82 4.51
CA GLU A 246 3.37 -31.30 4.64
C GLU A 246 4.31 -30.73 3.56
N GLU A 247 3.80 -30.48 2.34
CA GLU A 247 4.62 -30.09 1.19
C GLU A 247 4.72 -28.56 0.98
N LEU A 248 3.75 -27.79 1.47
CA LEU A 248 3.67 -26.33 1.25
C LEU A 248 3.94 -25.54 2.54
N LYS A 249 5.09 -25.82 3.16
CA LYS A 249 5.43 -25.22 4.45
C LYS A 249 5.60 -23.71 4.35
N PHE A 250 4.97 -23.02 5.30
CA PHE A 250 5.23 -21.63 5.64
C PHE A 250 6.36 -21.58 6.69
N ARG A 251 7.25 -20.61 6.52
CA ARG A 251 8.32 -20.31 7.47
C ARG A 251 8.31 -18.82 7.75
N ALA A 252 8.17 -18.45 9.02
CA ALA A 252 8.28 -17.09 9.47
C ALA A 252 9.75 -16.79 9.79
N LEU A 253 10.26 -15.72 9.20
CA LEU A 253 11.63 -15.26 9.37
C LEU A 253 11.65 -14.01 10.28
N PRO A 254 12.81 -13.61 10.81
CA PRO A 254 12.93 -12.37 11.57
C PRO A 254 12.45 -11.13 10.79
N ALA A 255 12.17 -10.03 11.50
CA ALA A 255 11.79 -8.74 10.94
C ALA A 255 10.54 -8.77 10.02
N GLY A 256 9.60 -9.70 10.27
CA GLY A 256 8.36 -9.81 9.51
C GLY A 256 8.55 -10.33 8.07
N GLU A 257 9.67 -10.99 7.78
CA GLU A 257 9.91 -11.69 6.52
C GLU A 257 9.37 -13.11 6.55
N TYR A 258 9.06 -13.72 5.41
CA TYR A 258 8.57 -15.10 5.38
C TYR A 258 9.04 -15.84 4.14
N GLN A 259 9.00 -17.16 4.23
CA GLN A 259 9.15 -18.08 3.11
C GLN A 259 7.92 -18.97 2.98
N ARG A 260 7.43 -19.15 1.77
CA ARG A 260 6.27 -20.00 1.50
C ARG A 260 6.34 -20.62 0.13
N TRP A 261 5.98 -21.90 0.05
CA TRP A 261 5.75 -22.57 -1.21
C TRP A 261 4.37 -22.21 -1.78
N GLU A 262 4.35 -21.82 -3.05
CA GLU A 262 3.14 -21.45 -3.78
C GLU A 262 3.05 -22.21 -5.09
N ASP A 263 1.83 -22.62 -5.40
CA ASP A 263 1.50 -23.29 -6.65
C ASP A 263 1.21 -22.23 -7.73
N LEU A 264 1.93 -22.28 -8.85
CA LEU A 264 1.77 -21.37 -9.99
C LEU A 264 1.04 -21.99 -11.18
N ARG A 265 0.26 -23.07 -10.99
CA ARG A 265 -0.57 -23.64 -12.06
C ARG A 265 -1.36 -22.56 -12.81
N GLY A 266 -1.18 -22.52 -14.14
CA GLY A 266 -1.91 -21.62 -15.03
C GLY A 266 -1.26 -20.25 -15.32
N GLN A 267 -0.05 -19.96 -14.83
CA GLN A 267 0.65 -18.73 -15.22
C GLN A 267 1.22 -18.81 -16.65
N ARG A 268 1.09 -17.69 -17.40
CA ARG A 268 1.45 -17.62 -18.84
C ARG A 268 2.95 -17.66 -19.12
N HIS A 269 3.80 -17.41 -18.11
CA HIS A 269 5.25 -17.36 -18.27
C HIS A 269 5.91 -18.35 -17.32
N MET A 270 6.18 -19.54 -17.84
CA MET A 270 6.95 -20.56 -17.13
C MET A 270 8.43 -20.19 -17.18
N PRO A 271 9.17 -20.32 -16.06
CA PRO A 271 10.61 -20.14 -16.03
C PRO A 271 11.30 -21.22 -16.88
N LYS A 272 12.51 -20.93 -17.38
CA LYS A 272 13.28 -21.94 -18.12
C LYS A 272 13.56 -23.14 -17.21
N PRO A 273 13.30 -24.39 -17.64
CA PRO A 273 13.63 -25.56 -16.85
C PRO A 273 15.14 -25.69 -16.67
N PRO A 274 15.61 -26.39 -15.62
CA PRO A 274 17.03 -26.70 -15.45
C PRO A 274 17.56 -27.57 -16.59
N GLU A 275 18.87 -27.50 -16.84
CA GLU A 275 19.53 -28.32 -17.87
C GLU A 275 19.29 -29.81 -17.59
N GLY A 276 18.91 -30.56 -18.64
CA GLY A 276 18.63 -31.99 -18.56
C GLY A 276 17.16 -32.37 -18.27
N LEU A 277 16.29 -31.42 -17.90
CA LEU A 277 14.85 -31.68 -17.87
C LEU A 277 14.26 -31.55 -19.28
N ASP A 278 13.74 -32.66 -19.79
CA ASP A 278 13.05 -32.71 -21.09
C ASP A 278 11.93 -31.66 -21.19
N GLU A 279 11.86 -30.94 -22.30
CA GLU A 279 10.96 -29.81 -22.48
C GLU A 279 9.48 -30.23 -22.48
N ALA A 280 9.16 -31.42 -22.98
CA ALA A 280 7.81 -31.96 -22.92
C ALA A 280 7.43 -32.33 -21.47
N LYS A 281 8.36 -32.92 -20.70
CA LYS A 281 8.16 -33.14 -19.25
C LYS A 281 8.03 -31.84 -18.47
N ALA A 282 8.85 -30.84 -18.77
CA ALA A 282 8.79 -29.52 -18.13
C ALA A 282 7.46 -28.80 -18.42
N SER A 283 6.97 -28.91 -19.66
CA SER A 283 5.68 -28.33 -20.07
C SER A 283 4.49 -29.05 -19.45
N ALA A 284 4.64 -30.35 -19.17
CA ALA A 284 3.65 -31.18 -18.49
C ALA A 284 3.88 -31.27 -16.97
N ALA A 285 4.76 -30.45 -16.39
CA ALA A 285 5.03 -30.46 -14.96
C ALA A 285 4.17 -29.43 -14.22
N GLU A 286 3.81 -29.74 -12.97
CA GLU A 286 3.30 -28.75 -12.02
C GLU A 286 4.46 -27.93 -11.46
N LEU A 287 4.34 -26.61 -11.50
CA LEU A 287 5.36 -25.70 -11.00
C LEU A 287 4.96 -25.15 -9.63
N ILE A 288 5.79 -25.43 -8.64
CA ILE A 288 5.70 -24.85 -7.31
C ILE A 288 6.92 -23.95 -7.09
N VAL A 289 6.72 -22.80 -6.47
CA VAL A 289 7.77 -21.81 -6.24
C VAL A 289 7.94 -21.51 -4.76
N LEU A 290 9.17 -21.29 -4.33
CA LEU A 290 9.44 -20.71 -3.02
C LEU A 290 9.42 -19.20 -3.17
N ARG A 291 8.53 -18.54 -2.44
CA ARG A 291 8.56 -17.08 -2.30
C ARG A 291 9.23 -16.69 -1.01
N HIS A 292 10.03 -15.63 -1.10
CA HIS A 292 10.51 -14.86 0.04
C HIS A 292 9.78 -13.52 0.05
N GLY A 293 8.99 -13.26 1.10
CA GLY A 293 8.25 -12.02 1.26
C GLY A 293 8.65 -11.23 2.50
N SER A 294 8.28 -9.95 2.52
CA SER A 294 8.39 -9.07 3.68
C SER A 294 7.08 -8.34 3.89
N CYS A 295 6.51 -8.45 5.08
CA CYS A 295 5.31 -7.72 5.43
C CYS A 295 5.56 -6.26 5.82
N VAL A 296 6.81 -5.91 6.11
CA VAL A 296 7.26 -4.52 6.26
C VAL A 296 7.17 -3.81 4.90
N THR A 297 7.69 -4.43 3.84
CA THR A 297 7.67 -3.82 2.50
C THR A 297 6.39 -4.14 1.73
N SER A 298 5.62 -5.14 2.19
CA SER A 298 4.41 -5.69 1.55
C SER A 298 4.69 -6.28 0.16
N HIS A 299 5.88 -6.83 -0.07
CA HIS A 299 6.28 -7.44 -1.34
C HIS A 299 6.88 -8.83 -1.15
N ALA A 300 6.85 -9.65 -2.20
CA ALA A 300 7.53 -10.94 -2.26
C ALA A 300 8.17 -11.18 -3.62
N VAL A 301 9.23 -11.99 -3.61
CA VAL A 301 9.99 -12.42 -4.80
C VAL A 301 10.10 -13.94 -4.82
N ILE A 302 10.25 -14.53 -6.00
CA ILE A 302 10.47 -15.98 -6.16
C ILE A 302 11.96 -16.27 -6.00
N THR A 303 12.33 -17.20 -5.13
CA THR A 303 13.73 -17.57 -4.86
C THR A 303 14.10 -18.97 -5.35
N GLU A 304 13.12 -19.87 -5.49
CA GLU A 304 13.34 -21.25 -5.94
C GLU A 304 12.15 -21.72 -6.77
N TYR A 305 12.42 -22.62 -7.72
CA TYR A 305 11.45 -23.28 -8.58
C TYR A 305 11.56 -24.80 -8.40
N ARG A 306 10.41 -25.47 -8.33
CA ARG A 306 10.28 -26.93 -8.28
C ARG A 306 9.27 -27.44 -9.29
N TRP A 307 9.65 -28.46 -10.05
CA TRP A 307 8.81 -29.10 -11.05
C TRP A 307 8.39 -30.47 -10.52
N TYR A 308 7.08 -30.71 -10.45
CA TYR A 308 6.47 -31.97 -10.05
C TYR A 308 5.76 -32.60 -11.25
N GLY A 309 5.58 -33.93 -11.26
CA GLY A 309 4.81 -34.57 -12.32
C GLY A 309 3.31 -34.22 -12.21
N TRP A 310 2.63 -33.90 -13.32
CA TRP A 310 1.19 -33.56 -13.35
C TRP A 310 0.22 -34.57 -12.72
N ARG A 311 0.69 -35.81 -12.46
CA ARG A 311 -0.08 -36.86 -11.79
C ARG A 311 0.75 -37.64 -10.76
N SER A 312 1.91 -37.13 -10.39
CA SER A 312 2.81 -37.79 -9.48
C SER A 312 3.40 -36.77 -8.52
N PRO A 313 3.38 -37.02 -7.19
CA PRO A 313 4.06 -36.17 -6.22
C PRO A 313 5.59 -36.20 -6.37
N GLN A 314 6.12 -36.92 -7.36
CA GLN A 314 7.54 -36.99 -7.64
C GLN A 314 8.07 -35.63 -8.11
N LEU A 315 9.05 -35.12 -7.36
CA LEU A 315 9.88 -33.99 -7.76
C LEU A 315 10.74 -34.40 -8.97
N LEU A 316 10.52 -33.74 -10.10
CA LEU A 316 11.25 -33.96 -11.35
C LEU A 316 12.54 -33.15 -11.39
N ALA A 317 12.49 -31.91 -10.92
CA ALA A 317 13.65 -31.02 -10.87
C ALA A 317 13.43 -29.88 -9.88
N GLN A 318 14.53 -29.25 -9.46
CA GLN A 318 14.51 -28.01 -8.68
C GLN A 318 15.70 -27.12 -9.07
N ARG A 319 15.52 -25.80 -8.98
CA ARG A 319 16.64 -24.84 -9.12
C ARG A 319 16.35 -23.53 -8.39
N PRO A 320 17.38 -22.80 -7.95
CA PRO A 320 17.22 -21.43 -7.51
C PRO A 320 16.76 -20.53 -8.67
N ALA A 321 16.05 -19.45 -8.33
CA ALA A 321 15.79 -18.36 -9.25
C ALA A 321 17.07 -17.59 -9.53
N THR A 322 17.26 -17.17 -10.77
CA THR A 322 18.33 -16.24 -11.13
C THR A 322 18.06 -14.84 -10.54
N ALA A 323 19.09 -14.01 -10.47
CA ALA A 323 18.96 -12.61 -10.02
C ALA A 323 17.87 -11.84 -10.80
N ASP A 324 17.84 -11.97 -12.12
CA ASP A 324 16.84 -11.31 -12.97
C ASP A 324 15.42 -11.85 -12.75
N GLU A 325 15.28 -13.16 -12.53
CA GLU A 325 13.98 -13.78 -12.22
C GLU A 325 13.48 -13.34 -10.83
N MET A 326 14.36 -13.22 -9.84
CA MET A 326 14.00 -12.68 -8.52
C MET A 326 13.47 -11.25 -8.64
N ALA A 327 14.21 -10.35 -9.30
CA ALA A 327 13.75 -8.96 -9.51
C ALA A 327 12.46 -8.88 -10.34
N GLY A 328 12.35 -9.68 -11.40
CA GLY A 328 11.19 -9.69 -12.29
C GLY A 328 9.93 -10.30 -11.66
N SER A 329 10.06 -11.03 -10.56
CA SER A 329 8.94 -11.69 -9.86
C SER A 329 8.42 -10.91 -8.63
N ALA A 330 8.94 -9.71 -8.39
CA ALA A 330 8.49 -8.84 -7.32
C ALA A 330 6.99 -8.51 -7.46
N GLN A 331 6.21 -8.87 -6.45
CA GLN A 331 4.76 -8.68 -6.44
C GLN A 331 4.26 -8.19 -5.07
N PRO A 332 3.16 -7.41 -5.03
CA PRO A 332 2.55 -7.00 -3.77
C PRO A 332 1.91 -8.19 -3.04
N VAL A 333 2.02 -8.21 -1.72
CA VAL A 333 1.47 -9.25 -0.82
C VAL A 333 0.73 -8.65 0.39
N ALA A 334 0.18 -7.45 0.21
CA ALA A 334 -0.48 -6.69 1.28
C ALA A 334 -1.61 -7.48 1.95
N GLU A 335 -2.43 -8.18 1.16
CA GLU A 335 -3.55 -8.98 1.67
C GLU A 335 -3.07 -10.17 2.52
N LEU A 336 -2.11 -10.95 2.02
CA LEU A 336 -1.50 -12.04 2.80
C LEU A 336 -0.89 -11.50 4.09
N CYS A 337 -0.18 -10.38 4.05
CA CYS A 337 0.38 -9.78 5.24
C CYS A 337 -0.67 -9.28 6.24
N ALA A 338 -1.82 -8.77 5.77
CA ALA A 338 -2.94 -8.47 6.66
C ALA A 338 -3.49 -9.74 7.33
N GLN A 339 -3.65 -10.83 6.58
CA GLN A 339 -4.06 -12.13 7.12
C GLN A 339 -3.08 -12.67 8.17
N LEU A 340 -1.78 -12.58 7.90
CA LEU A 340 -0.74 -13.01 8.85
C LEU A 340 -0.75 -12.16 10.12
N ARG A 341 -0.97 -10.84 10.03
CA ARG A 341 -1.11 -9.96 11.21
C ARG A 341 -2.31 -10.32 12.06
N MET A 342 -3.48 -10.50 11.44
CA MET A 342 -4.69 -10.91 12.16
C MET A 342 -4.49 -12.27 12.85
N ARG A 343 -3.85 -13.23 12.17
CA ARG A 343 -3.58 -14.54 12.76
C ARG A 343 -2.58 -14.47 13.91
N SER A 344 -1.52 -13.69 13.77
CA SER A 344 -0.52 -13.46 14.82
C SER A 344 -1.15 -12.84 16.07
N ALA A 345 -1.98 -11.80 15.89
CA ALA A 345 -2.71 -11.16 16.99
C ALA A 345 -3.64 -12.15 17.72
N SER A 346 -4.41 -12.95 16.97
CA SER A 346 -5.27 -13.99 17.53
C SER A 346 -4.50 -15.00 18.39
N LEU A 347 -3.31 -15.44 17.94
CA LEU A 347 -2.47 -16.38 18.69
C LEU A 347 -1.87 -15.74 19.96
N ALA A 348 -1.58 -14.43 19.91
CA ALA A 348 -1.12 -13.70 21.08
C ALA A 348 -2.23 -13.58 22.14
N GLU A 349 -3.48 -13.34 21.73
CA GLU A 349 -4.64 -13.32 22.64
C GLU A 349 -4.92 -14.70 23.25
N GLU A 350 -4.83 -15.77 22.46
CA GLU A 350 -4.97 -17.16 22.94
C GLU A 350 -3.90 -17.53 24.00
N SER A 351 -2.67 -17.03 23.83
CA SER A 351 -1.58 -17.28 24.78
C SER A 351 -1.61 -16.38 26.01
N ALA A 352 -2.21 -15.19 25.92
CA ALA A 352 -2.36 -14.23 27.02
C ALA A 352 -3.63 -14.44 27.86
N GLY A 353 -4.59 -15.23 27.40
CA GLY A 353 -5.80 -15.57 28.16
C GLY A 353 -5.46 -16.17 29.53
N PRO A 354 -6.25 -15.91 30.59
CA PRO A 354 -6.02 -16.52 31.89
C PRO A 354 -5.97 -18.03 31.68
N GLN A 355 -4.89 -18.67 32.17
CA GLN A 355 -4.73 -20.12 32.15
C GLN A 355 -6.07 -20.72 32.59
N ARG A 356 -6.89 -21.18 31.63
CA ARG A 356 -8.12 -21.89 31.94
C ARG A 356 -7.63 -23.09 32.72
N GLU A 357 -7.90 -23.11 34.03
CA GLU A 357 -7.71 -24.30 34.85
C GLU A 357 -8.23 -25.47 33.99
N PRO A 358 -7.42 -26.51 33.73
CA PRO A 358 -7.84 -27.61 32.89
C PRO A 358 -9.18 -28.08 33.43
N GLN A 359 -10.23 -27.94 32.61
CA GLN A 359 -11.58 -28.27 33.02
C GLN A 359 -11.56 -29.71 33.54
N LYS A 360 -11.61 -29.85 34.87
CA LYS A 360 -11.61 -31.14 35.58
C LYS A 360 -12.77 -32.05 35.13
N LYS A 361 -13.72 -31.51 34.37
CA LYS A 361 -14.85 -32.22 33.78
C LYS A 361 -14.43 -33.17 32.65
N ALA A 362 -13.69 -32.70 31.65
CA ALA A 362 -13.29 -33.52 30.49
C ALA A 362 -12.37 -34.71 30.87
N VAL A 363 -11.50 -34.53 31.86
CA VAL A 363 -10.65 -35.62 32.38
C VAL A 363 -11.49 -36.67 33.12
N THR A 364 -12.61 -36.27 33.74
CA THR A 364 -13.50 -37.22 34.44
C THR A 364 -14.30 -38.07 33.44
N ASP A 365 -14.73 -37.47 32.33
CA ASP A 365 -15.55 -38.14 31.32
C ASP A 365 -14.76 -39.13 30.45
N ILE A 366 -13.53 -38.80 30.05
CA ILE A 366 -12.65 -39.74 29.30
C ILE A 366 -12.31 -40.97 30.16
N THR A 367 -12.04 -40.79 31.44
CA THR A 367 -11.71 -41.90 32.35
C THR A 367 -12.91 -42.85 32.55
N GLN A 368 -14.14 -42.32 32.58
CA GLN A 368 -15.35 -43.14 32.68
C GLN A 368 -15.65 -43.92 31.40
N ILE A 369 -15.44 -43.30 30.23
CA ILE A 369 -15.64 -43.97 28.94
C ILE A 369 -14.62 -45.10 28.75
N GLN A 370 -13.35 -44.87 29.09
CA GLN A 370 -12.32 -45.92 29.09
C GLN A 370 -12.70 -47.11 29.96
N SER A 371 -13.15 -46.87 31.20
CA SER A 371 -13.58 -47.93 32.11
C SER A 371 -14.77 -48.74 31.56
N ARG A 372 -15.74 -48.08 30.90
CA ARG A 372 -16.91 -48.76 30.30
C ARG A 372 -16.51 -49.60 29.09
N VAL A 373 -15.62 -49.10 28.24
CA VAL A 373 -15.09 -49.82 27.08
C VAL A 373 -14.24 -51.04 27.51
N GLU A 374 -13.38 -50.89 28.52
CA GLU A 374 -12.59 -52.02 29.05
C GLU A 374 -13.48 -53.14 29.60
N LYS A 375 -14.57 -52.78 30.30
CA LYS A 375 -15.54 -53.75 30.80
C LYS A 375 -16.27 -54.50 29.68
N LEU A 376 -16.55 -53.83 28.55
CA LEU A 376 -17.15 -54.46 27.37
C LEU A 376 -16.16 -55.35 26.62
N LEU A 377 -14.87 -55.00 26.61
CA LEU A 377 -13.81 -55.81 26.01
C LEU A 377 -13.56 -57.12 26.77
N GLN A 378 -13.88 -57.17 28.07
CA GLN A 378 -13.79 -58.39 28.88
C GLN A 378 -14.97 -59.36 28.68
N GLN A 379 -16.00 -58.96 27.94
CA GLN A 379 -17.16 -59.83 27.63
C GLN A 379 -16.90 -60.66 26.37
N GLU A 380 -17.69 -61.72 26.17
CA GLU A 380 -17.69 -62.50 24.93
C GLU A 380 -18.01 -61.59 23.74
N GLN A 381 -17.15 -61.61 22.71
CA GLN A 381 -17.12 -60.62 21.64
C GLN A 381 -18.18 -60.88 20.56
N THR A 382 -19.44 -60.84 20.98
CA THR A 382 -20.62 -60.92 20.12
C THR A 382 -20.76 -59.66 19.25
N PRO A 383 -21.46 -59.73 18.10
CA PRO A 383 -21.76 -58.55 17.28
C PRO A 383 -22.38 -57.39 18.07
N GLU A 384 -23.21 -57.69 19.06
CA GLU A 384 -23.89 -56.73 19.92
C GLU A 384 -22.90 -55.97 20.82
N VAL A 385 -21.96 -56.68 21.45
CA VAL A 385 -20.91 -56.07 22.29
C VAL A 385 -20.01 -55.15 21.45
N LYS A 386 -19.65 -55.58 20.22
CA LYS A 386 -18.86 -54.75 19.30
C LYS A 386 -19.59 -53.49 18.86
N ALA A 387 -20.88 -53.59 18.58
CA ALA A 387 -21.72 -52.43 18.25
C ALA A 387 -21.79 -51.44 19.42
N GLN A 388 -21.87 -51.96 20.65
CA GLN A 388 -21.93 -51.12 21.84
C GLN A 388 -20.61 -50.39 22.13
N ILE A 389 -19.46 -51.04 21.93
CA ILE A 389 -18.14 -50.38 22.00
C ILE A 389 -18.06 -49.23 20.99
N LEU A 390 -18.50 -49.46 19.75
CA LEU A 390 -18.48 -48.42 18.71
C LEU A 390 -19.40 -47.24 19.03
N LEU A 391 -20.55 -47.48 19.66
CA LEU A 391 -21.45 -46.41 20.10
C LEU A 391 -20.85 -45.55 21.21
N GLU A 392 -20.21 -46.17 22.22
CA GLU A 392 -19.54 -45.43 23.30
C GLU A 392 -18.38 -44.58 22.77
N LEU A 393 -17.56 -45.13 21.86
CA LEU A 393 -16.47 -44.39 21.23
C LEU A 393 -16.98 -43.24 20.33
N ARG A 394 -18.12 -43.45 19.65
CA ARG A 394 -18.72 -42.42 18.80
C ARG A 394 -19.32 -41.29 19.62
N GLY A 395 -19.98 -41.59 20.74
CA GLY A 395 -20.47 -40.57 21.67
C GLY A 395 -19.31 -39.69 22.19
N ALA A 396 -18.21 -40.32 22.59
CA ALA A 396 -17.00 -39.60 23.03
C ALA A 396 -16.44 -38.66 21.96
N ALA A 397 -16.40 -39.10 20.70
CA ALA A 397 -15.91 -38.28 19.59
C ALA A 397 -16.83 -37.09 19.30
N GLN A 398 -18.15 -37.26 19.42
CA GLN A 398 -19.11 -36.18 19.22
C GLN A 398 -19.05 -35.13 20.33
N ASP A 399 -18.90 -35.56 21.58
CA ASP A 399 -18.76 -34.64 22.72
C ASP A 399 -17.48 -33.80 22.60
N MET A 400 -16.37 -34.40 22.11
CA MET A 400 -15.12 -33.69 21.82
C MET A 400 -15.23 -32.69 20.66
N GLU A 401 -16.11 -32.92 19.68
CA GLU A 401 -16.36 -31.99 18.57
C GLU A 401 -17.22 -30.79 19.00
N THR A 402 -18.08 -30.94 20.01
CA THR A 402 -18.94 -29.85 20.53
C THR A 402 -18.26 -28.94 21.56
N GLU A 403 -17.12 -29.34 22.13
CA GLU A 403 -16.35 -28.55 23.10
C GLU A 403 -15.18 -27.75 22.47
N GLN A 404 -14.93 -27.90 21.17
CA GLN A 404 -14.01 -27.08 20.36
C GLN A 404 -14.75 -25.90 19.73
#